data_AF-A0A2H0TLH5-F1
#
_entry.id   AF-A0A2H0TLH5-F1
#
_cell.length_a   1.000
_cell.length_b   1.000
_cell.length_c   1.000
_cell.angle_alpha   90.00
_cell.angle_beta   90.00
_cell.angle_gamma   90.00
#
_symmetry.space_group_name_H-M   'P 1'
#
loop_
_entity.id
_entity.type
_entity.pdbx_description
1 polymer ?
#
loop_
_entity_poly.entity_id
_entity_poly.type
_entity_poly.pdbx_seq_one_letter_code
_entity_poly.pdbx_strand_id
1 'polypeptide(L)'
;MENKITKVEKRDGRIVDFEQEKITNAIFKALTATREGDGKKSKRLSNKVVSFLNRRFKKEEIPKVEEIQDIVEEVLILEGLVATAKAYILYREQRRRIREAVKFSEEAVERVDQYLEKLDWEVQENANMTFSLQGLNHYATAYVIRQYWLNKIYPKEIREANEDGDLHIHNLDTLGPYCVGWDLYDLLLKGFGGVPGKVETKPAKHFRVALGQVVNFMYTLQGEAAGAVAFSNFDTLLAPFIRYDNLNYQQVKQALQEFLFNMSVPTRVGFQCPFSNITLDLKPSSAFAKQPVIIGGKPQNETYEEFEEEMKIFDKALYETMLEGDKSGRPFSFPIPTINITKDFPWQDPAFDSIFEASAKYGTNYFANYINSEMKPEDVRSMCFTADTRLIYKEGKHSRYQRTTIRNLVNNWNPKKEFYLLINGKCVKITDAFKLKNNSGKIIKVELRNGEIVKMTPDHPAMIIENGKLKQVLVKNLKVGDFIPIAKNAYKGGLGDFELGRWLGLYVSEGGIDKNEVYFSFNKNEKELQEFVKKIAEERFAFPVRVTKDPRWDTIQVWVKSKSAVEWVRKFCSGEKAPRKRLLASLYGMSKDFRLGVLVGIYQ
;
A
#
# COMPACT_ATOMS: atom_id res chain seq x y z
N MET A 1 28.56 -19.24 -44.08
CA MET A 1 28.43 -19.81 -42.72
C MET A 1 27.16 -20.62 -42.70
N GLU A 2 27.24 -21.87 -42.29
CA GLU A 2 26.07 -22.72 -42.08
C GLU A 2 25.29 -22.21 -40.86
N ASN A 3 23.97 -22.05 -41.01
CA ASN A 3 23.13 -21.51 -39.93
C ASN A 3 22.98 -22.58 -38.84
N LYS A 4 23.46 -22.29 -37.63
CA LYS A 4 23.39 -23.19 -36.47
C LYS A 4 22.03 -23.18 -35.81
N ILE A 5 21.19 -22.18 -36.10
CA ILE A 5 19.85 -22.03 -35.53
C ILE A 5 18.82 -22.65 -36.46
N THR A 6 18.19 -23.73 -36.01
CA THR A 6 17.17 -24.47 -36.77
C THR A 6 15.76 -24.27 -36.24
N LYS A 7 15.61 -23.86 -34.96
CA LYS A 7 14.31 -23.69 -34.30
C LYS A 7 14.22 -22.36 -33.55
N VAL A 8 12.98 -21.90 -33.34
CA VAL A 8 12.65 -20.68 -32.58
C VAL A 8 11.48 -20.97 -31.66
N GLU A 9 11.58 -20.49 -30.41
CA GLU A 9 10.48 -20.53 -29.45
C GLU A 9 9.59 -19.29 -29.63
N LYS A 10 8.33 -19.51 -29.98
CA LYS A 10 7.31 -18.46 -30.03
C LYS A 10 6.89 -18.05 -28.63
N ARG A 11 6.23 -16.89 -28.55
CA ARG A 11 5.79 -16.27 -27.28
C ARG A 11 4.74 -17.10 -26.51
N ASP A 12 4.07 -18.02 -27.20
CA ASP A 12 3.12 -18.99 -26.64
C ASP A 12 3.80 -20.32 -26.26
N GLY A 13 5.13 -20.36 -26.23
CA GLY A 13 5.93 -21.55 -25.91
C GLY A 13 6.06 -22.55 -27.06
N ARG A 14 5.37 -22.36 -28.20
CA ARG A 14 5.49 -23.27 -29.34
C ARG A 14 6.84 -23.15 -30.02
N ILE A 15 7.49 -24.28 -30.25
CA ILE A 15 8.75 -24.35 -31.00
C ILE A 15 8.44 -24.57 -32.49
N VAL A 16 8.93 -23.68 -33.35
CA VAL A 16 8.77 -23.76 -34.80
C VAL A 16 10.12 -23.72 -35.51
N ASP A 17 10.15 -24.08 -36.79
CA ASP A 17 11.36 -24.00 -37.58
C ASP A 17 11.79 -22.54 -37.83
N PHE A 18 13.10 -22.32 -37.85
CA PHE A 18 13.70 -21.02 -38.11
C PHE A 18 13.61 -20.68 -39.59
N GLU A 19 12.87 -19.61 -39.92
CA GLU A 19 12.75 -19.09 -41.28
C GLU A 19 13.36 -17.68 -41.37
N GLN A 20 14.55 -17.57 -41.97
CA GLN A 20 15.23 -16.28 -42.18
C GLN A 20 14.38 -15.28 -42.97
N GLU A 21 13.52 -15.77 -43.87
CA GLU A 21 12.66 -14.93 -44.70
C GLU A 21 11.73 -14.03 -43.85
N LYS A 22 11.26 -14.52 -42.70
CA LYS A 22 10.45 -13.73 -41.77
C LYS A 22 11.21 -12.51 -41.22
N ILE A 23 12.51 -12.67 -40.94
CA ILE A 23 13.38 -11.57 -40.49
C ILE A 23 13.58 -10.57 -41.63
N THR A 24 13.89 -11.08 -42.83
CA THR A 24 14.08 -10.24 -44.04
C THR A 24 12.85 -9.38 -44.33
N ASN A 25 11.66 -9.98 -44.25
CA ASN A 25 10.39 -9.28 -44.49
C ASN A 25 10.08 -8.25 -43.39
N ALA A 26 10.41 -8.54 -42.14
CA ALA A 26 10.23 -7.58 -41.04
C ALA A 26 11.16 -6.36 -41.19
N ILE A 27 12.44 -6.59 -41.53
CA ILE A 27 13.41 -5.51 -41.81
C ILE A 27 12.99 -4.72 -43.06
N PHE A 28 12.52 -5.40 -44.10
CA PHE A 28 12.05 -4.75 -45.32
C PHE A 28 10.88 -3.80 -45.04
N LYS A 29 9.88 -4.23 -44.26
CA LYS A 29 8.76 -3.37 -43.87
C LYS A 29 9.22 -2.12 -43.11
N ALA A 30 10.18 -2.27 -42.19
CA ALA A 30 10.72 -1.14 -41.43
C ALA A 30 11.49 -0.16 -42.33
N LEU A 31 12.34 -0.67 -43.23
CA LEU A 31 13.09 0.14 -44.21
C LEU A 31 12.18 0.87 -45.19
N THR A 32 11.10 0.23 -45.64
CA THR A 32 10.11 0.85 -46.54
C THR A 32 9.35 1.96 -45.82
N ALA A 33 9.00 1.77 -44.54
CA ALA A 33 8.32 2.78 -43.74
C ALA A 33 9.14 4.06 -43.54
N THR A 34 10.47 3.95 -43.51
CA THR A 34 11.40 5.10 -43.40
C THR A 34 11.95 5.59 -44.73
N ARG A 35 11.60 4.92 -45.85
CA ARG A 35 12.14 5.18 -47.19
C ARG A 35 13.67 5.00 -47.28
N GLU A 36 14.24 4.12 -46.45
CA GLU A 36 15.69 3.92 -46.32
C GLU A 36 16.22 2.63 -46.97
N GLY A 37 15.38 1.87 -47.70
CA GLY A 37 15.84 0.58 -48.22
C GLY A 37 15.23 0.08 -49.52
N ASP A 38 15.97 -0.87 -50.09
CA ASP A 38 15.63 -1.72 -51.21
C ASP A 38 15.62 -3.20 -50.73
N GLY A 39 15.11 -4.11 -51.57
CA GLY A 39 15.08 -5.54 -51.24
C GLY A 39 16.46 -6.19 -51.07
N LYS A 40 17.53 -5.55 -51.56
CA LYS A 40 18.91 -6.03 -51.41
C LYS A 40 19.47 -5.72 -50.02
N LYS A 41 19.19 -4.52 -49.50
CA LYS A 41 19.62 -4.03 -48.19
C LYS A 41 18.92 -4.80 -47.07
N SER A 42 17.63 -5.11 -47.20
CA SER A 42 16.91 -5.96 -46.23
C SER A 42 17.52 -7.36 -46.11
N LYS A 43 17.89 -7.98 -47.24
CA LYS A 43 18.54 -9.31 -47.26
C LYS A 43 19.96 -9.27 -46.67
N ARG A 44 20.72 -8.22 -46.95
CA ARG A 44 22.05 -8.01 -46.34
C ARG A 44 21.98 -7.85 -44.81
N LEU A 45 21.03 -7.06 -44.32
CA LEU A 45 20.81 -6.86 -42.88
C LEU A 45 20.33 -8.14 -42.21
N SER A 46 19.41 -8.87 -42.85
CA SER A 46 18.97 -10.19 -42.39
C SER A 46 20.12 -11.19 -42.26
N ASN A 47 21.04 -11.24 -43.23
CA ASN A 47 22.25 -12.06 -43.14
C ASN A 47 23.15 -11.66 -41.95
N LYS A 48 23.25 -10.36 -41.64
CA LYS A 48 23.97 -9.88 -40.45
C LYS A 48 23.28 -10.32 -39.16
N VAL A 49 21.95 -10.22 -39.08
CA VAL A 49 21.17 -10.74 -37.93
C VAL A 49 21.44 -12.23 -37.72
N VAL A 50 21.42 -13.04 -38.78
CA VAL A 50 21.76 -14.47 -38.71
C VAL A 50 23.20 -14.68 -38.25
N SER A 51 24.16 -13.86 -38.68
CA SER A 51 25.53 -13.93 -38.19
C SER A 51 25.65 -13.64 -36.69
N PHE A 52 24.92 -12.63 -36.18
CA PHE A 52 24.88 -12.32 -34.75
C PHE A 52 24.22 -13.43 -33.94
N LEU A 53 23.09 -13.98 -34.41
CA LEU A 53 22.43 -15.13 -33.81
C LEU A 53 23.40 -16.32 -33.66
N ASN A 54 24.12 -16.65 -34.73
CA ASN A 54 25.09 -17.75 -34.73
C ASN A 54 26.34 -17.54 -33.87
N ARG A 55 26.61 -16.29 -33.45
CA ARG A 55 27.67 -15.94 -32.49
C ARG A 55 27.17 -15.97 -31.06
N ARG A 56 25.92 -15.57 -30.82
CA ARG A 56 25.34 -15.40 -29.49
C ARG A 56 24.77 -16.70 -28.90
N PHE A 57 24.22 -17.57 -29.75
CA PHE A 57 23.57 -18.80 -29.34
C PHE A 57 24.38 -20.04 -29.75
N LYS A 58 24.35 -21.08 -28.92
CA LYS A 58 24.96 -22.39 -29.22
C LYS A 58 24.06 -23.21 -30.17
N LYS A 59 24.62 -24.26 -30.78
CA LYS A 59 23.92 -25.10 -31.80
C LYS A 59 22.64 -25.77 -31.29
N GLU A 60 22.53 -25.99 -29.98
CA GLU A 60 21.38 -26.65 -29.33
C GLU A 60 20.45 -25.65 -28.62
N GLU A 61 20.81 -24.38 -28.61
CA GLU A 61 20.08 -23.35 -27.89
C GLU A 61 18.99 -22.77 -28.80
N ILE A 62 17.75 -22.78 -28.31
CA ILE A 62 16.58 -22.31 -29.07
C ILE A 62 16.32 -20.85 -28.67
N PRO A 63 16.60 -19.87 -29.54
CA PRO A 63 16.34 -18.48 -29.22
C PRO A 63 14.84 -18.20 -29.19
N LYS A 64 14.43 -17.32 -28.28
CA LYS A 64 13.06 -16.79 -28.22
C LYS A 64 12.86 -15.73 -29.30
N VAL A 65 11.62 -15.60 -29.78
CA VAL A 65 11.26 -14.56 -30.77
C VAL A 65 11.68 -13.15 -30.33
N GLU A 66 11.59 -12.82 -29.04
CA GLU A 66 11.99 -11.50 -28.52
C GLU A 66 13.50 -11.27 -28.67
N GLU A 67 14.34 -12.28 -28.41
CA GLU A 67 15.79 -12.17 -28.51
C GLU A 67 16.24 -11.96 -29.96
N ILE A 68 15.54 -12.61 -30.91
CA ILE A 68 15.76 -12.38 -32.35
C ILE A 68 15.41 -10.94 -32.71
N GLN A 69 14.30 -10.40 -32.15
CA GLN A 69 13.87 -9.02 -32.40
C GLN A 69 14.85 -8.00 -31.81
N ASP A 70 15.39 -8.26 -30.62
CA ASP A 70 16.40 -7.41 -29.98
C ASP A 70 17.70 -7.36 -30.81
N ILE A 71 18.10 -8.48 -31.41
CA ILE A 71 19.25 -8.52 -32.34
C ILE A 71 18.96 -7.76 -33.63
N VAL A 72 17.73 -7.79 -34.15
CA VAL A 72 17.34 -6.98 -35.31
C VAL A 72 17.48 -5.49 -34.99
N GLU A 73 17.04 -5.05 -33.80
CA GLU A 73 17.19 -3.67 -33.34
C GLU A 73 18.67 -3.27 -33.22
N GLU A 74 19.49 -4.13 -32.60
CA GLU A 74 20.94 -3.93 -32.46
C GLU A 74 21.62 -3.76 -33.83
N VAL A 75 21.32 -4.65 -34.79
CA VAL A 75 21.89 -4.59 -36.15
C VAL A 75 21.45 -3.33 -36.88
N LEU A 76 20.19 -2.91 -36.76
CA LEU A 76 19.72 -1.67 -37.41
C LEU A 76 20.44 -0.42 -36.85
N ILE A 77 20.68 -0.38 -35.53
CA ILE A 77 21.42 0.72 -34.88
C ILE A 77 22.89 0.72 -35.31
N LEU A 78 23.55 -0.45 -35.29
CA LEU A 78 24.96 -0.58 -35.67
C LEU A 78 25.23 -0.16 -37.12
N GLU A 79 24.25 -0.31 -38.01
CA GLU A 79 24.34 0.08 -39.42
C GLU A 79 23.96 1.56 -39.65
N GLY A 80 23.76 2.34 -38.59
CA GLY A 80 23.41 3.76 -38.67
C GLY A 80 21.96 4.03 -39.09
N LEU A 81 21.10 3.02 -39.13
CA LEU A 81 19.70 3.12 -39.55
C LEU A 81 18.80 3.44 -38.35
N VAL A 82 19.12 4.53 -37.64
CA VAL A 82 18.45 4.91 -36.39
C VAL A 82 16.95 5.15 -36.59
N ALA A 83 16.56 5.79 -37.70
CA ALA A 83 15.16 6.01 -38.02
C ALA A 83 14.43 4.68 -38.27
N THR A 84 15.03 3.77 -39.05
CA THR A 84 14.49 2.41 -39.28
C THR A 84 14.37 1.62 -37.98
N ALA A 85 15.39 1.66 -37.11
CA ALA A 85 15.36 0.99 -35.81
C ALA A 85 14.21 1.49 -34.94
N LYS A 86 14.02 2.82 -34.87
CA LYS A 86 12.90 3.43 -34.14
C LYS A 86 11.54 3.02 -34.71
N ALA A 87 11.38 3.01 -36.03
CA ALA A 87 10.15 2.56 -36.68
C ALA A 87 9.85 1.08 -36.41
N TYR A 88 10.88 0.23 -36.41
CA TYR A 88 10.77 -1.19 -36.07
C TYR A 88 10.32 -1.40 -34.61
N ILE A 89 10.96 -0.70 -33.66
CA ILE A 89 10.61 -0.72 -32.23
C ILE A 89 9.15 -0.30 -32.02
N LEU A 90 8.74 0.82 -32.62
CA LEU A 90 7.37 1.33 -32.52
C LEU A 90 6.34 0.36 -33.10
N TYR A 91 6.64 -0.26 -34.24
CA TYR A 91 5.75 -1.26 -34.85
C TYR A 91 5.62 -2.52 -33.99
N ARG A 92 6.71 -2.99 -33.38
CA ARG A 92 6.70 -4.14 -32.44
C ARG A 92 5.83 -3.84 -31.23
N GLU A 93 5.98 -2.66 -30.64
CA GLU A 93 5.18 -2.20 -29.51
C GLU A 93 3.70 -2.03 -29.90
N GLN A 94 3.39 -1.50 -31.08
CA GLN A 94 2.01 -1.40 -31.58
C GLN A 94 1.38 -2.79 -31.78
N ARG A 95 2.10 -3.74 -32.38
CA ARG A 95 1.62 -5.13 -32.57
C ARG A 95 1.49 -5.87 -31.25
N ARG A 96 2.34 -5.59 -30.26
CA ARG A 96 2.21 -6.09 -28.90
C ARG A 96 0.91 -5.58 -28.27
N ARG A 97 0.65 -4.27 -28.31
CA ARG A 97 -0.58 -3.66 -27.79
C ARG A 97 -1.85 -4.21 -28.43
N ILE A 98 -1.85 -4.43 -29.75
CA ILE A 98 -3.00 -5.02 -30.47
C ILE A 98 -3.29 -6.44 -29.95
N ARG A 99 -2.25 -7.27 -29.76
CA ARG A 99 -2.42 -8.63 -29.24
C ARG A 99 -2.87 -8.66 -27.79
N GLU A 100 -2.31 -7.78 -26.96
CA GLU A 100 -2.75 -7.60 -25.58
C GLU A 100 -4.23 -7.20 -25.53
N ALA A 101 -4.69 -6.31 -26.43
CA ALA A 101 -6.09 -5.91 -26.50
C ALA A 101 -7.04 -7.03 -26.97
N VAL A 102 -6.63 -7.86 -27.93
CA VAL A 102 -7.42 -9.03 -28.37
C VAL A 102 -7.54 -10.06 -27.25
N LYS A 103 -6.41 -10.42 -26.62
CA LYS A 103 -6.38 -11.35 -25.49
C LYS A 103 -7.26 -10.85 -24.33
N PHE A 104 -7.14 -9.56 -24.02
CA PHE A 104 -7.96 -8.90 -23.01
C PHE A 104 -9.47 -9.00 -23.31
N SER A 105 -9.87 -8.84 -24.57
CA SER A 105 -11.29 -8.93 -24.96
C SER A 105 -11.83 -10.35 -24.82
N GLU A 106 -11.05 -11.38 -25.14
CA GLU A 106 -11.44 -12.78 -24.97
C GLU A 106 -11.56 -13.13 -23.47
N GLU A 107 -10.55 -12.76 -22.68
CA GLU A 107 -10.55 -12.96 -21.23
C GLU A 107 -11.71 -12.23 -20.53
N ALA A 108 -12.07 -11.02 -20.98
CA ALA A 108 -13.17 -10.27 -20.40
C ALA A 108 -14.53 -10.97 -20.58
N VAL A 109 -14.74 -11.68 -21.69
CA VAL A 109 -15.95 -12.48 -21.91
C VAL A 109 -15.93 -13.74 -21.05
N GLU A 110 -14.79 -14.46 -21.03
CA GLU A 110 -14.63 -15.65 -20.21
C GLU A 110 -14.83 -15.35 -18.71
N ARG A 111 -14.41 -14.17 -18.25
CA ARG A 111 -14.63 -13.72 -16.86
C ARG A 111 -16.11 -13.62 -16.49
N VAL A 112 -16.99 -13.26 -17.42
CA VAL A 112 -18.44 -13.24 -17.16
C VAL A 112 -18.93 -14.66 -16.91
N ASP A 113 -18.51 -15.62 -17.74
CA ASP A 113 -18.88 -17.03 -17.59
C ASP A 113 -18.33 -17.60 -16.27
N GLN A 114 -17.06 -17.33 -15.95
CA GLN A 114 -16.43 -17.74 -14.69
C GLN A 114 -17.17 -17.21 -13.45
N TYR A 115 -17.67 -15.97 -13.50
CA TYR A 115 -18.48 -15.42 -12.42
C TYR A 115 -19.82 -16.15 -12.32
N LEU A 116 -20.55 -16.31 -13.43
CA LEU A 116 -21.87 -16.97 -13.47
C LEU A 116 -21.82 -18.40 -12.97
N GLU A 117 -20.77 -19.14 -13.33
CA GLU A 117 -20.55 -20.53 -12.92
C GLU A 117 -19.81 -20.66 -11.57
N LYS A 118 -19.39 -19.53 -10.98
CA LYS A 118 -18.61 -19.45 -9.72
C LYS A 118 -17.33 -20.29 -9.74
N LEU A 119 -16.64 -20.29 -10.87
CA LEU A 119 -15.44 -21.10 -11.10
C LEU A 119 -14.15 -20.45 -10.60
N ASP A 120 -14.16 -19.13 -10.37
CA ASP A 120 -13.00 -18.38 -9.88
C ASP A 120 -13.13 -18.05 -8.38
N TRP A 121 -12.04 -18.22 -7.63
CA TRP A 121 -11.97 -17.83 -6.22
C TRP A 121 -12.08 -16.31 -6.05
N GLU A 122 -11.72 -15.52 -7.07
CA GLU A 122 -11.85 -14.06 -7.07
C GLU A 122 -13.33 -13.63 -6.90
N VAL A 123 -14.30 -14.51 -7.21
CA VAL A 123 -15.73 -14.29 -6.90
C VAL A 123 -16.01 -14.16 -5.39
N GLN A 124 -15.13 -14.73 -4.54
CA GLN A 124 -15.20 -14.72 -3.08
C GLN A 124 -14.11 -13.86 -2.42
N GLU A 125 -13.28 -13.14 -3.18
CA GLU A 125 -12.18 -12.34 -2.62
C GLU A 125 -12.68 -11.25 -1.66
N ASN A 126 -13.81 -10.62 -1.99
CA ASN A 126 -14.39 -9.56 -1.17
C ASN A 126 -15.50 -10.11 -0.26
N ALA A 127 -15.19 -10.25 1.03
CA ALA A 127 -16.13 -10.73 2.04
C ALA A 127 -17.40 -9.87 2.20
N ASN A 128 -17.38 -8.62 1.74
CA ASN A 128 -18.55 -7.73 1.76
C ASN A 128 -19.47 -7.92 0.56
N MET A 129 -19.06 -8.70 -0.45
CA MET A 129 -19.82 -8.90 -1.69
C MET A 129 -20.56 -10.23 -1.72
N THR A 130 -21.71 -10.21 -2.41
CA THR A 130 -22.47 -11.41 -2.72
C THR A 130 -22.73 -11.55 -4.20
N PHE A 131 -22.91 -12.79 -4.66
CA PHE A 131 -23.27 -13.11 -6.04
C PHE A 131 -24.54 -12.35 -6.46
N SER A 132 -24.37 -11.38 -7.35
CA SER A 132 -25.40 -10.47 -7.82
C SER A 132 -24.99 -9.82 -9.16
N LEU A 133 -25.93 -9.13 -9.82
CA LEU A 133 -25.63 -8.33 -11.02
C LEU A 133 -24.62 -7.21 -10.73
N GLN A 134 -24.75 -6.53 -9.59
CA GLN A 134 -23.80 -5.49 -9.21
C GLN A 134 -22.42 -6.09 -8.86
N GLY A 135 -22.40 -7.31 -8.31
CA GLY A 135 -21.17 -8.07 -8.11
C GLY A 135 -20.49 -8.43 -9.43
N LEU A 136 -21.26 -8.82 -10.46
CA LEU A 136 -20.74 -9.09 -11.80
C LEU A 136 -20.14 -7.81 -12.41
N ASN A 137 -20.85 -6.68 -12.32
CA ASN A 137 -20.36 -5.40 -12.82
C ASN A 137 -19.03 -5.00 -12.16
N HIS A 138 -18.93 -5.17 -10.83
CA HIS A 138 -17.69 -4.92 -10.11
C HIS A 138 -16.58 -5.87 -10.58
N TYR A 139 -16.85 -7.17 -10.61
CA TYR A 139 -15.90 -8.22 -10.99
C TYR A 139 -15.28 -7.97 -12.38
N ALA A 140 -16.12 -7.70 -13.38
CA ALA A 140 -15.67 -7.40 -14.73
C ALA A 140 -14.87 -6.09 -14.79
N THR A 141 -15.37 -5.03 -14.14
CA THR A 141 -14.72 -3.71 -14.16
C THR A 141 -13.38 -3.72 -13.41
N ALA A 142 -13.30 -4.41 -12.28
CA ALA A 142 -12.09 -4.58 -11.48
C ALA A 142 -10.99 -5.24 -12.30
N TYR A 143 -11.32 -6.28 -13.08
CA TYR A 143 -10.36 -6.91 -13.99
C TYR A 143 -9.82 -5.91 -15.03
N VAL A 144 -10.72 -5.14 -15.67
CA VAL A 144 -10.34 -4.12 -16.66
C VAL A 144 -9.38 -3.10 -16.07
N ILE A 145 -9.71 -2.57 -14.90
CA ILE A 145 -8.91 -1.56 -14.20
C ILE A 145 -7.55 -2.14 -13.76
N ARG A 146 -7.52 -3.37 -13.24
CA ARG A 146 -6.29 -4.07 -12.88
C ARG A 146 -5.35 -4.22 -14.08
N GLN A 147 -5.88 -4.66 -15.22
CA GLN A 147 -5.09 -4.78 -16.45
C GLN A 147 -4.60 -3.42 -16.94
N TYR A 148 -5.40 -2.37 -16.79
CA TYR A 148 -4.97 -1.00 -17.11
C TYR A 148 -3.80 -0.57 -16.22
N TRP A 149 -3.88 -0.72 -14.91
CA TRP A 149 -2.79 -0.42 -13.99
C TRP A 149 -1.50 -1.16 -14.38
N LEU A 150 -1.58 -2.48 -14.50
CA LEU A 150 -0.42 -3.34 -14.69
C LEU A 150 0.21 -3.23 -16.08
N ASN A 151 -0.58 -2.96 -17.12
CA ASN A 151 -0.08 -2.93 -18.50
C ASN A 151 0.14 -1.51 -19.06
N LYS A 152 -0.50 -0.48 -18.49
CA LYS A 152 -0.40 0.90 -18.99
C LYS A 152 0.31 1.85 -18.04
N ILE A 153 0.11 1.71 -16.74
CA ILE A 153 0.62 2.68 -15.76
C ILE A 153 1.92 2.20 -15.12
N TYR A 154 1.93 0.98 -14.60
CA TYR A 154 3.10 0.43 -13.94
C TYR A 154 4.16 -0.06 -14.94
N PRO A 155 5.45 0.16 -14.63
CA PRO A 155 6.54 -0.51 -15.32
C PRO A 155 6.43 -2.04 -15.24
N LYS A 156 7.04 -2.72 -16.21
CA LYS A 156 7.04 -4.17 -16.33
C LYS A 156 7.52 -4.85 -15.04
N GLU A 157 8.55 -4.29 -14.41
CA GLU A 157 9.18 -4.82 -13.21
C GLU A 157 8.23 -4.83 -12.01
N ILE A 158 7.38 -3.81 -11.88
CA ILE A 158 6.37 -3.73 -10.81
C ILE A 158 5.25 -4.74 -11.06
N ARG A 159 4.80 -4.86 -12.32
CA ARG A 159 3.80 -5.87 -12.70
C ARG A 159 4.30 -7.28 -12.40
N GLU A 160 5.51 -7.62 -12.85
CA GLU A 160 6.09 -8.95 -12.63
C GLU A 160 6.23 -9.25 -11.13
N ALA A 161 6.68 -8.28 -10.33
CA ALA A 161 6.78 -8.46 -8.88
C ALA A 161 5.40 -8.68 -8.20
N ASN A 162 4.34 -8.04 -8.70
CA ASN A 162 2.98 -8.28 -8.22
C ASN A 162 2.43 -9.65 -8.66
N GLU A 163 2.66 -10.04 -9.92
CA GLU A 163 2.20 -11.32 -10.48
C GLU A 163 2.94 -12.53 -9.87
N ASP A 164 4.24 -12.38 -9.59
CA ASP A 164 5.06 -13.42 -8.94
C ASP A 164 4.85 -13.48 -7.41
N GLY A 165 4.10 -12.54 -6.83
CA GLY A 165 3.84 -12.44 -5.39
C GLY A 165 5.03 -11.95 -4.56
N ASP A 166 6.04 -11.36 -5.18
CA ASP A 166 7.16 -10.71 -4.47
C ASP A 166 6.68 -9.46 -3.70
N LEU A 167 5.62 -8.81 -4.19
CA LEU A 167 4.86 -7.75 -3.51
C LEU A 167 3.37 -7.87 -3.84
N HIS A 168 2.52 -7.23 -3.05
CA HIS A 168 1.08 -7.13 -3.33
C HIS A 168 0.69 -5.66 -3.46
N ILE A 169 0.17 -5.27 -4.63
CA ILE A 169 -0.37 -3.93 -4.86
C ILE A 169 -1.86 -3.96 -4.49
N HIS A 170 -2.19 -3.32 -3.38
CA HIS A 170 -3.56 -3.21 -2.91
C HIS A 170 -4.43 -2.39 -3.88
N ASN A 171 -5.69 -2.81 -4.01
CA ASN A 171 -6.77 -2.07 -4.66
C ASN A 171 -6.54 -1.71 -6.13
N LEU A 172 -5.94 -2.64 -6.89
CA LEU A 172 -5.82 -2.54 -8.35
C LEU A 172 -7.18 -2.56 -9.08
N ASP A 173 -8.29 -2.78 -8.39
CA ASP A 173 -9.65 -2.74 -8.91
C ASP A 173 -10.20 -1.31 -9.10
N THR A 174 -9.55 -0.29 -8.52
CA THR A 174 -10.04 1.10 -8.51
C THR A 174 -9.04 2.07 -9.14
N LEU A 175 -9.52 3.01 -9.98
CA LEU A 175 -8.73 4.13 -10.52
C LEU A 175 -8.90 5.39 -9.65
N GLY A 176 -8.46 5.31 -8.40
CA GLY A 176 -8.69 6.38 -7.43
C GLY A 176 -7.75 6.28 -6.23
N PRO A 177 -7.86 7.23 -5.28
CA PRO A 177 -7.17 7.12 -4.00
C PRO A 177 -7.63 5.87 -3.23
N TYR A 178 -6.79 5.42 -2.29
CA TYR A 178 -7.14 4.32 -1.40
C TYR A 178 -8.28 4.72 -0.46
N CYS A 179 -8.03 5.60 0.52
CA CYS A 179 -9.03 6.04 1.49
C CYS A 179 -9.05 7.57 1.59
N VAL A 180 -10.16 8.12 2.08
CA VAL A 180 -10.31 9.58 2.22
C VAL A 180 -11.02 9.94 3.52
N GLY A 181 -10.42 10.84 4.30
CA GLY A 181 -11.07 11.53 5.40
C GLY A 181 -11.58 12.90 4.93
N TRP A 182 -12.84 13.19 5.21
CA TRP A 182 -13.52 14.40 4.76
C TRP A 182 -13.79 15.37 5.91
N ASP A 183 -13.93 16.65 5.57
CA ASP A 183 -14.27 17.68 6.53
C ASP A 183 -15.79 17.87 6.60
N LEU A 184 -16.41 17.32 7.64
CA LEU A 184 -17.84 17.47 7.89
C LEU A 184 -18.21 18.95 8.11
N TYR A 185 -17.31 19.76 8.66
CA TYR A 185 -17.56 21.19 8.85
C TYR A 185 -17.77 21.91 7.52
N ASP A 186 -17.02 21.55 6.47
CA ASP A 186 -17.21 22.11 5.12
C ASP A 186 -18.56 21.73 4.52
N LEU A 187 -19.00 20.47 4.73
CA LEU A 187 -20.33 20.01 4.33
C LEU A 187 -21.43 20.82 5.05
N LEU A 188 -21.29 21.07 6.35
CA LEU A 188 -22.25 21.88 7.12
C LEU A 188 -22.24 23.35 6.72
N LEU A 189 -21.13 23.88 6.20
CA LEU A 189 -21.03 25.25 5.72
C LEU A 189 -21.61 25.45 4.32
N LYS A 190 -21.32 24.54 3.39
CA LYS A 190 -21.60 24.72 1.96
C LYS A 190 -22.79 23.90 1.46
N GLY A 191 -23.15 22.82 2.15
CA GLY A 191 -24.09 21.82 1.66
C GLY A 191 -23.43 20.86 0.67
N PHE A 192 -24.24 19.97 0.11
CA PHE A 192 -23.75 18.93 -0.81
C PHE A 192 -23.72 19.45 -2.26
N GLY A 193 -22.56 19.52 -2.89
CA GLY A 193 -22.45 20.01 -4.27
C GLY A 193 -21.02 20.01 -4.84
N GLY A 194 -20.79 20.78 -5.90
CA GLY A 194 -19.48 20.95 -6.53
C GLY A 194 -19.28 20.17 -7.84
N VAL A 195 -20.32 19.53 -8.36
CA VAL A 195 -20.29 18.78 -9.63
C VAL A 195 -21.19 19.47 -10.67
N PRO A 196 -20.62 20.11 -11.70
CA PRO A 196 -21.40 20.79 -12.73
C PRO A 196 -22.45 19.89 -13.37
N GLY A 197 -23.70 20.38 -13.47
CA GLY A 197 -24.81 19.64 -14.07
C GLY A 197 -25.44 18.57 -13.19
N LYS A 198 -25.05 18.47 -11.91
CA LYS A 198 -25.72 17.63 -10.91
C LYS A 198 -26.52 18.49 -9.92
N VAL A 199 -27.50 17.87 -9.27
CA VAL A 199 -28.29 18.53 -8.23
C VAL A 199 -27.40 18.82 -7.03
N GLU A 200 -27.48 20.04 -6.52
CA GLU A 200 -26.79 20.48 -5.31
C GLU A 200 -27.82 20.82 -4.22
N THR A 201 -27.42 20.67 -2.96
CA THR A 201 -28.26 20.96 -1.80
C THR A 201 -27.67 22.08 -0.97
N LYS A 202 -28.54 22.89 -0.36
CA LYS A 202 -28.13 23.91 0.61
C LYS A 202 -27.66 23.23 1.92
N PRO A 203 -26.85 23.94 2.72
CA PRO A 203 -26.49 23.49 4.07
C PRO A 203 -27.69 23.06 4.90
N ALA A 204 -27.53 21.98 5.66
CA ALA A 204 -28.57 21.44 6.53
C ALA A 204 -28.94 22.42 7.66
N LYS A 205 -30.24 22.58 7.91
CA LYS A 205 -30.79 23.41 9.00
C LYS A 205 -31.30 22.61 10.20
N HIS A 206 -31.53 21.31 10.01
CA HIS A 206 -32.17 20.43 10.98
C HIS A 206 -31.37 19.13 11.10
N PHE A 207 -31.40 18.51 12.27
CA PHE A 207 -30.60 17.34 12.64
C PHE A 207 -30.75 16.18 11.65
N ARG A 208 -32.00 15.80 11.35
CA ARG A 208 -32.31 14.73 10.38
C ARG A 208 -31.78 15.04 8.99
N VAL A 209 -31.86 16.30 8.56
CA VAL A 209 -31.35 16.72 7.24
C VAL A 209 -29.83 16.65 7.21
N ALA A 210 -29.15 17.00 8.30
CA ALA A 210 -27.69 16.89 8.40
C ALA A 210 -27.25 15.43 8.30
N LEU A 211 -27.89 14.51 9.04
CA LEU A 211 -27.63 13.08 8.95
C LEU A 211 -27.92 12.51 7.55
N GLY A 212 -29.03 12.92 6.91
CA GLY A 212 -29.33 12.52 5.54
C GLY A 212 -28.31 13.01 4.52
N GLN A 213 -27.78 14.23 4.68
CA GLN A 213 -26.69 14.73 3.84
C GLN A 213 -25.37 13.98 4.08
N VAL A 214 -25.06 13.61 5.32
CA VAL A 214 -23.91 12.74 5.66
C VAL A 214 -24.01 11.40 4.93
N VAL A 215 -25.17 10.74 4.99
CA VAL A 215 -25.43 9.47 4.29
C VAL A 215 -25.15 9.65 2.79
N ASN A 216 -25.82 10.61 2.14
CA ASN A 216 -25.65 10.85 0.70
C ASN A 216 -24.20 11.17 0.32
N PHE A 217 -23.50 11.92 1.18
CA PHE A 217 -22.10 12.25 0.98
C PHE A 217 -21.20 11.02 1.02
N MET A 218 -21.32 10.20 2.07
CA MET A 218 -20.54 8.97 2.21
C MET A 218 -20.83 8.00 1.05
N TYR A 219 -22.09 7.82 0.67
CA TYR A 219 -22.50 6.96 -0.45
C TYR A 219 -22.01 7.43 -1.81
N THR A 220 -21.90 8.74 -2.01
CA THR A 220 -21.37 9.28 -3.27
C THR A 220 -19.87 9.08 -3.33
N LEU A 221 -19.13 9.44 -2.26
CA LEU A 221 -17.66 9.46 -2.30
C LEU A 221 -17.01 8.09 -2.13
N GLN A 222 -17.72 7.08 -1.60
CA GLN A 222 -17.24 5.68 -1.66
C GLN A 222 -17.11 5.14 -3.11
N GLY A 223 -17.74 5.80 -4.09
CA GLY A 223 -17.58 5.47 -5.51
C GLY A 223 -16.28 6.01 -6.09
N GLU A 224 -15.65 6.96 -5.41
CA GLU A 224 -14.45 7.68 -5.84
C GLU A 224 -13.17 7.22 -5.10
N ALA A 225 -13.31 6.31 -4.13
CA ALA A 225 -12.21 5.76 -3.34
C ALA A 225 -12.37 4.24 -3.19
N ALA A 226 -11.24 3.52 -3.12
CA ALA A 226 -11.27 2.06 -3.03
C ALA A 226 -11.69 1.56 -1.63
N GLY A 227 -11.14 2.21 -0.61
CA GLY A 227 -11.26 1.90 0.81
C GLY A 227 -12.16 2.87 1.57
N ALA A 228 -11.80 3.11 2.84
CA ALA A 228 -12.69 3.77 3.78
C ALA A 228 -12.92 5.26 3.48
N VAL A 229 -14.16 5.71 3.72
CA VAL A 229 -14.57 7.12 3.73
C VAL A 229 -14.88 7.54 5.16
N ALA A 230 -14.23 8.57 5.67
CA ALA A 230 -14.32 8.91 7.08
C ALA A 230 -14.74 10.35 7.35
N PHE A 231 -15.47 10.55 8.46
CA PHE A 231 -15.62 11.85 9.10
C PHE A 231 -14.99 11.85 10.49
N SER A 232 -14.30 12.94 10.82
CA SER A 232 -13.82 13.21 12.18
C SER A 232 -14.72 14.20 12.90
N ASN A 233 -14.69 14.18 14.24
CA ASN A 233 -15.43 15.10 15.11
C ASN A 233 -16.95 15.08 14.86
N PHE A 234 -17.47 13.88 14.67
CA PHE A 234 -18.81 13.65 14.15
C PHE A 234 -19.88 14.11 15.14
N ASP A 235 -19.73 13.71 16.40
CA ASP A 235 -20.53 14.14 17.55
C ASP A 235 -20.38 15.64 17.84
N THR A 236 -19.15 16.16 17.90
CA THR A 236 -18.91 17.61 18.12
C THR A 236 -19.66 18.45 17.10
N LEU A 237 -19.62 18.07 15.82
CA LEU A 237 -20.19 18.87 14.74
C LEU A 237 -21.71 18.73 14.59
N LEU A 238 -22.30 17.60 14.99
CA LEU A 238 -23.73 17.31 14.79
C LEU A 238 -24.58 17.49 16.05
N ALA A 239 -24.02 17.33 17.25
CA ALA A 239 -24.74 17.48 18.51
C ALA A 239 -25.47 18.83 18.64
N PRO A 240 -24.93 19.99 18.18
CA PRO A 240 -25.64 21.25 18.34
C PRO A 240 -27.02 21.30 17.71
N PHE A 241 -27.26 20.57 16.61
CA PHE A 241 -28.58 20.50 15.98
C PHE A 241 -29.66 19.98 16.94
N ILE A 242 -29.30 19.16 17.94
CA ILE A 242 -30.24 18.65 18.96
C ILE A 242 -30.87 19.81 19.74
N ARG A 243 -30.05 20.78 20.18
CA ARG A 243 -30.52 21.97 20.91
C ARG A 243 -31.32 22.91 19.99
N TYR A 244 -30.81 23.20 18.78
CA TYR A 244 -31.47 24.13 17.85
C TYR A 244 -32.83 23.62 17.35
N ASP A 245 -32.98 22.31 17.20
CA ASP A 245 -34.26 21.69 16.84
C ASP A 245 -35.16 21.40 18.07
N ASN A 246 -34.66 21.68 19.29
CA ASN A 246 -35.34 21.39 20.56
C ASN A 246 -35.79 19.92 20.66
N LEU A 247 -34.89 18.99 20.32
CA LEU A 247 -35.21 17.56 20.26
C LEU A 247 -35.13 16.93 21.65
N ASN A 248 -36.11 16.08 21.95
CA ASN A 248 -36.01 15.16 23.08
C ASN A 248 -35.20 13.90 22.73
N TYR A 249 -34.81 13.15 23.76
CA TYR A 249 -34.01 11.93 23.61
C TYR A 249 -34.59 10.92 22.60
N GLN A 250 -35.91 10.69 22.64
CA GLN A 250 -36.56 9.72 21.74
C GLN A 250 -36.48 10.17 20.28
N GLN A 251 -36.59 11.48 20.02
CA GLN A 251 -36.44 12.03 18.67
C GLN A 251 -35.00 11.92 18.17
N VAL A 252 -34.01 12.13 19.05
CA VAL A 252 -32.58 11.96 18.73
C VAL A 252 -32.29 10.49 18.39
N LYS A 253 -32.70 9.57 19.25
CA LYS A 253 -32.55 8.12 19.03
C LYS A 253 -33.22 7.66 17.73
N GLN A 254 -34.43 8.15 17.45
CA GLN A 254 -35.12 7.84 16.19
C GLN A 254 -34.37 8.34 14.95
N ALA A 255 -33.78 9.54 15.02
CA ALA A 255 -33.00 10.10 13.91
C ALA A 255 -31.68 9.33 13.69
N LEU A 256 -31.03 8.90 14.76
CA LEU A 256 -29.80 8.09 14.68
C LEU A 256 -30.09 6.66 14.21
N GLN A 257 -31.24 6.09 14.56
CA GLN A 257 -31.71 4.83 13.99
C GLN A 257 -31.95 4.94 12.48
N GLU A 258 -32.61 6.00 12.04
CA GLU A 258 -32.77 6.28 10.61
C GLU A 258 -31.40 6.38 9.91
N PHE A 259 -30.45 7.09 10.51
CA PHE A 259 -29.08 7.19 10.01
C PHE A 259 -28.39 5.82 9.89
N LEU A 260 -28.37 5.02 10.96
CA LEU A 260 -27.73 3.70 10.98
C LEU A 260 -28.35 2.74 9.97
N PHE A 261 -29.67 2.76 9.83
CA PHE A 261 -30.36 1.92 8.86
C PHE A 261 -29.96 2.31 7.44
N ASN A 262 -29.96 3.60 7.11
CA ASN A 262 -29.55 4.06 5.78
C ASN A 262 -28.06 3.77 5.49
N MET A 263 -27.18 3.85 6.49
CA MET A 263 -25.77 3.45 6.34
C MET A 263 -25.57 1.94 6.16
N SER A 264 -26.54 1.13 6.61
CA SER A 264 -26.47 -0.33 6.60
C SER A 264 -27.25 -0.99 5.45
N VAL A 265 -27.85 -0.21 4.55
CA VAL A 265 -28.52 -0.74 3.35
C VAL A 265 -27.50 -0.86 2.21
N PRO A 266 -27.16 -2.07 1.74
CA PRO A 266 -26.15 -2.24 0.70
C PRO A 266 -26.66 -1.70 -0.65
N THR A 267 -26.19 -0.53 -1.05
CA THR A 267 -26.54 0.08 -2.35
C THR A 267 -25.33 0.41 -3.23
N ARG A 268 -24.10 0.14 -2.76
CA ARG A 268 -22.87 0.27 -3.56
C ARG A 268 -22.87 -0.74 -4.72
N VAL A 269 -22.10 -0.45 -5.77
CA VAL A 269 -21.66 -1.46 -6.74
C VAL A 269 -21.05 -2.65 -5.99
N GLY A 270 -21.46 -3.87 -6.33
CA GLY A 270 -21.20 -5.08 -5.54
C GLY A 270 -22.19 -5.39 -4.40
N PHE A 271 -23.26 -4.60 -4.22
CA PHE A 271 -24.19 -4.69 -3.08
C PHE A 271 -23.47 -4.67 -1.73
N GLN A 272 -22.59 -3.68 -1.56
CA GLN A 272 -21.89 -3.43 -0.29
C GLN A 272 -22.48 -2.21 0.41
N CYS A 273 -22.36 -2.19 1.74
CA CYS A 273 -22.52 -0.96 2.52
C CYS A 273 -21.26 -0.09 2.35
N PRO A 274 -21.34 1.24 2.58
CA PRO A 274 -20.18 2.10 2.59
C PRO A 274 -19.21 1.70 3.69
N PHE A 275 -17.99 1.34 3.30
CA PHE A 275 -16.89 1.19 4.24
C PHE A 275 -16.59 2.57 4.81
N SER A 276 -17.14 2.84 5.99
CA SER A 276 -17.19 4.17 6.57
C SER A 276 -16.75 4.17 8.01
N ASN A 277 -16.13 5.28 8.42
CA ASN A 277 -15.66 5.51 9.77
C ASN A 277 -16.16 6.86 10.27
N ILE A 278 -16.58 6.90 11.54
CA ILE A 278 -16.87 8.14 12.26
C ILE A 278 -16.00 8.22 13.50
N THR A 279 -15.37 9.36 13.74
CA THR A 279 -14.65 9.60 15.00
C THR A 279 -15.56 10.35 15.97
N LEU A 280 -15.72 9.81 17.18
CA LEU A 280 -16.44 10.44 18.28
C LEU A 280 -15.43 11.00 19.29
N ASP A 281 -15.59 12.26 19.64
CA ASP A 281 -14.71 12.98 20.57
C ASP A 281 -15.12 12.80 22.03
N LEU A 282 -16.40 12.52 22.30
CA LEU A 282 -17.08 12.38 23.61
C LEU A 282 -17.12 13.67 24.45
N LYS A 283 -16.35 14.68 24.07
CA LYS A 283 -16.34 16.04 24.61
C LYS A 283 -15.99 17.01 23.49
N PRO A 284 -16.38 18.30 23.58
CA PRO A 284 -16.11 19.25 22.53
C PRO A 284 -14.64 19.26 22.10
N SER A 285 -14.41 18.92 20.84
CA SER A 285 -13.05 18.87 20.27
C SER A 285 -12.35 20.20 20.41
N SER A 286 -11.10 20.20 20.90
CA SER A 286 -10.32 21.43 21.10
C SER A 286 -10.10 22.21 19.79
N ALA A 287 -10.18 21.52 18.64
CA ALA A 287 -10.10 22.13 17.31
C ALA A 287 -11.30 23.04 16.99
N PHE A 288 -12.48 22.72 17.52
CA PHE A 288 -13.73 23.42 17.24
C PHE A 288 -14.35 24.13 18.45
N ALA A 289 -13.95 23.78 19.67
CA ALA A 289 -14.51 24.26 20.94
C ALA A 289 -14.83 25.77 20.93
N LYS A 290 -13.87 26.59 20.50
CA LYS A 290 -13.99 28.08 20.49
C LYS A 290 -14.56 28.65 19.19
N GLN A 291 -14.99 27.81 18.26
CA GLN A 291 -15.59 28.24 17.00
C GLN A 291 -17.12 28.34 17.17
N PRO A 292 -17.77 29.29 16.47
CA PRO A 292 -19.22 29.35 16.47
C PRO A 292 -19.80 28.09 15.84
N VAL A 293 -20.92 27.61 16.40
CA VAL A 293 -21.68 26.51 15.82
C VAL A 293 -22.20 26.90 14.44
N ILE A 294 -22.19 25.95 13.50
CA ILE A 294 -22.75 26.13 12.17
C ILE A 294 -24.12 25.44 12.06
N ILE A 295 -25.17 26.24 11.82
CA ILE A 295 -26.52 25.76 11.50
C ILE A 295 -26.98 26.43 10.20
N GLY A 296 -27.43 25.64 9.22
CA GLY A 296 -27.88 26.17 7.94
C GLY A 296 -26.81 26.94 7.17
N GLY A 297 -25.53 26.55 7.33
CA GLY A 297 -24.38 27.21 6.73
C GLY A 297 -24.02 28.57 7.34
N LYS A 298 -24.57 28.89 8.52
CA LYS A 298 -24.35 30.17 9.20
C LYS A 298 -23.77 29.96 10.59
N PRO A 299 -22.76 30.76 10.99
CA PRO A 299 -22.29 30.79 12.36
C PRO A 299 -23.39 31.33 13.28
N GLN A 300 -23.50 30.72 14.46
CA GLN A 300 -24.40 31.13 15.54
C GLN A 300 -23.63 31.87 16.64
N ASN A 301 -24.34 32.31 17.69
CA ASN A 301 -23.74 33.03 18.81
C ASN A 301 -22.97 32.10 19.73
N GLU A 302 -23.52 30.90 19.93
CA GLU A 302 -22.97 29.85 20.76
C GLU A 302 -21.80 29.14 20.07
N THR A 303 -20.89 28.65 20.89
CA THR A 303 -19.67 27.96 20.47
C THR A 303 -19.76 26.46 20.74
N TYR A 304 -18.99 25.64 20.04
CA TYR A 304 -19.05 24.18 20.20
C TYR A 304 -18.71 23.70 21.63
N GLU A 305 -17.96 24.46 22.42
CA GLU A 305 -17.66 24.12 23.83
C GLU A 305 -18.90 24.10 24.74
N GLU A 306 -20.00 24.72 24.31
CA GLU A 306 -21.23 24.81 25.09
C GLU A 306 -22.19 23.62 24.91
N PHE A 307 -21.82 22.59 24.13
CA PHE A 307 -22.71 21.51 23.69
C PHE A 307 -22.32 20.10 24.19
N GLU A 308 -21.55 20.01 25.28
CA GLU A 308 -21.13 18.72 25.85
C GLU A 308 -22.32 17.83 26.25
N GLU A 309 -23.39 18.40 26.80
CA GLU A 309 -24.58 17.64 27.21
C GLU A 309 -25.35 17.06 26.00
N GLU A 310 -25.44 17.81 24.89
CA GLU A 310 -26.01 17.30 23.64
C GLU A 310 -25.13 16.20 23.03
N MET A 311 -23.80 16.28 23.17
CA MET A 311 -22.90 15.20 22.74
C MET A 311 -23.15 13.92 23.54
N LYS A 312 -23.31 14.01 24.86
CA LYS A 312 -23.69 12.84 25.69
C LYS A 312 -25.02 12.23 25.26
N ILE A 313 -26.02 13.06 24.97
CA ILE A 313 -27.32 12.60 24.44
C ILE A 313 -27.13 11.89 23.09
N PHE A 314 -26.33 12.48 22.20
CA PHE A 314 -26.01 11.93 20.88
C PHE A 314 -25.34 10.56 20.99
N ASP A 315 -24.24 10.47 21.72
CA ASP A 315 -23.42 9.25 21.84
C ASP A 315 -24.21 8.13 22.51
N LYS A 316 -24.92 8.43 23.61
CA LYS A 316 -25.78 7.46 24.28
C LYS A 316 -26.84 6.89 23.33
N ALA A 317 -27.55 7.77 22.62
CA ALA A 317 -28.60 7.37 21.69
C ALA A 317 -28.05 6.54 20.52
N LEU A 318 -26.89 6.92 19.97
CA LEU A 318 -26.21 6.19 18.90
C LEU A 318 -25.88 4.76 19.35
N TYR A 319 -25.24 4.60 20.50
CA TYR A 319 -24.80 3.30 21.00
C TYR A 319 -25.93 2.41 21.48
N GLU A 320 -26.99 2.96 22.07
CA GLU A 320 -28.19 2.18 22.37
C GLU A 320 -28.79 1.58 21.09
N THR A 321 -28.86 2.35 20.01
CA THR A 321 -29.33 1.83 18.72
C THR A 321 -28.37 0.80 18.12
N MET A 322 -27.05 0.99 18.25
CA MET A 322 -26.08 -0.03 17.81
C MET A 322 -26.22 -1.34 18.61
N LEU A 323 -26.54 -1.26 19.90
CA LEU A 323 -26.75 -2.41 20.80
C LEU A 323 -28.02 -3.20 20.48
N GLU A 324 -29.08 -2.51 20.06
CA GLU A 324 -30.33 -3.11 19.56
C GLU A 324 -30.06 -3.97 18.31
N GLY A 325 -29.16 -3.51 17.44
CA GLY A 325 -28.77 -4.21 16.22
C GLY A 325 -29.85 -4.22 15.14
N ASP A 326 -29.66 -5.06 14.13
CA ASP A 326 -30.63 -5.26 13.06
C ASP A 326 -31.88 -6.03 13.54
N LYS A 327 -32.81 -6.34 12.64
CA LYS A 327 -34.03 -7.12 12.95
C LYS A 327 -33.74 -8.45 13.67
N SER A 328 -32.57 -9.03 13.47
CA SER A 328 -32.15 -10.31 14.07
C SER A 328 -31.17 -10.11 15.25
N GLY A 329 -30.96 -8.87 15.70
CA GLY A 329 -30.02 -8.53 16.77
C GLY A 329 -28.54 -8.61 16.35
N ARG A 330 -28.25 -8.61 15.05
CA ARG A 330 -26.87 -8.59 14.52
C ARG A 330 -26.30 -7.16 14.57
N PRO A 331 -24.98 -7.00 14.75
CA PRO A 331 -24.38 -5.68 14.78
C PRO A 331 -24.48 -4.97 13.42
N PHE A 332 -24.55 -3.64 13.46
CA PHE A 332 -24.29 -2.82 12.28
C PHE A 332 -22.79 -2.76 12.04
N SER A 333 -22.34 -3.18 10.85
CA SER A 333 -20.91 -3.16 10.49
C SER A 333 -20.39 -1.75 10.22
N PHE A 334 -21.27 -0.81 9.83
CA PHE A 334 -20.90 0.54 9.44
C PHE A 334 -21.92 1.60 9.91
N PRO A 335 -21.49 2.85 10.12
CA PRO A 335 -20.09 3.28 10.14
C PRO A 335 -19.35 2.74 11.38
N ILE A 336 -18.05 2.48 11.26
CA ILE A 336 -17.22 2.04 12.38
C ILE A 336 -16.89 3.24 13.27
N PRO A 337 -17.28 3.23 14.56
CA PRO A 337 -16.91 4.28 15.49
C PRO A 337 -15.43 4.16 15.89
N THR A 338 -14.73 5.28 15.85
CA THR A 338 -13.37 5.42 16.39
C THR A 338 -13.40 6.35 17.60
N ILE A 339 -12.92 5.84 18.73
CA ILE A 339 -12.92 6.54 20.02
C ILE A 339 -11.49 6.87 20.41
N ASN A 340 -11.23 8.14 20.66
CA ASN A 340 -9.91 8.61 21.08
C ASN A 340 -9.75 8.48 22.61
N ILE A 341 -8.88 7.58 23.06
CA ILE A 341 -8.55 7.43 24.47
C ILE A 341 -7.44 8.41 24.83
N THR A 342 -7.79 9.44 25.58
CA THR A 342 -6.91 10.50 26.07
C THR A 342 -6.65 10.36 27.58
N LYS A 343 -5.74 11.15 28.14
CA LYS A 343 -5.43 11.11 29.59
C LYS A 343 -6.62 11.51 30.47
N ASP A 344 -7.49 12.35 29.93
CA ASP A 344 -8.71 12.86 30.54
C ASP A 344 -9.96 12.21 29.91
N PHE A 345 -9.84 10.94 29.50
CA PHE A 345 -10.96 10.16 29.01
C PHE A 345 -12.01 9.94 30.13
N PRO A 346 -13.31 10.11 29.87
CA PRO A 346 -14.37 10.08 30.88
C PRO A 346 -14.76 8.64 31.29
N TRP A 347 -13.84 7.91 31.93
CA TRP A 347 -14.02 6.49 32.28
C TRP A 347 -15.21 6.16 33.18
N GLN A 348 -15.69 7.14 33.95
CA GLN A 348 -16.72 6.96 34.98
C GLN A 348 -18.04 7.67 34.64
N ASP A 349 -18.15 8.27 33.45
CA ASP A 349 -19.40 8.93 33.04
C ASP A 349 -20.38 7.87 32.49
N PRO A 350 -21.54 7.67 33.15
CA PRO A 350 -22.49 6.64 32.76
C PRO A 350 -23.13 6.88 31.38
N ALA A 351 -23.00 8.09 30.81
CA ALA A 351 -23.43 8.34 29.44
C ALA A 351 -22.70 7.48 28.41
N PHE A 352 -21.49 7.00 28.74
CA PHE A 352 -20.64 6.22 27.83
C PHE A 352 -20.59 4.72 28.15
N ASP A 353 -21.38 4.24 29.13
CA ASP A 353 -21.42 2.80 29.46
C ASP A 353 -21.80 1.93 28.25
N SER A 354 -22.72 2.43 27.42
CA SER A 354 -23.18 1.75 26.20
C SER A 354 -22.08 1.60 25.15
N ILE A 355 -21.05 2.47 25.15
CA ILE A 355 -19.87 2.35 24.29
C ILE A 355 -19.11 1.06 24.63
N PHE A 356 -18.87 0.85 25.92
CA PHE A 356 -18.14 -0.32 26.43
C PHE A 356 -18.98 -1.59 26.29
N GLU A 357 -20.29 -1.52 26.54
CA GLU A 357 -21.20 -2.64 26.32
C GLU A 357 -21.20 -3.08 24.85
N ALA A 358 -21.31 -2.14 23.92
CA ALA A 358 -21.27 -2.43 22.48
C ALA A 358 -19.92 -3.04 22.06
N SER A 359 -18.81 -2.50 22.58
CA SER A 359 -17.48 -3.09 22.41
C SER A 359 -17.40 -4.53 22.92
N ALA A 360 -17.92 -4.80 24.13
CA ALA A 360 -17.87 -6.13 24.72
C ALA A 360 -18.75 -7.14 23.99
N LYS A 361 -19.94 -6.71 23.54
CA LYS A 361 -20.93 -7.56 22.88
C LYS A 361 -20.56 -7.87 21.43
N TYR A 362 -20.08 -6.87 20.69
CA TYR A 362 -19.94 -6.96 19.23
C TYR A 362 -18.56 -6.60 18.67
N GLY A 363 -17.65 -6.02 19.47
CA GLY A 363 -16.36 -5.56 18.98
C GLY A 363 -16.45 -4.36 18.03
N THR A 364 -17.51 -3.54 18.13
CA THR A 364 -17.86 -2.49 17.16
C THR A 364 -16.83 -1.35 17.09
N ASN A 365 -16.13 -1.04 18.18
CA ASN A 365 -15.32 0.18 18.29
C ASN A 365 -13.84 -0.04 17.97
N TYR A 366 -13.25 0.95 17.30
CA TYR A 366 -11.81 1.14 17.27
C TYR A 366 -11.38 2.13 18.34
N PHE A 367 -10.36 1.80 19.10
CA PHE A 367 -9.81 2.69 20.13
C PHE A 367 -8.45 3.21 19.70
N ALA A 368 -8.36 4.52 19.51
CA ALA A 368 -7.10 5.21 19.25
C ALA A 368 -6.49 5.66 20.59
N ASN A 369 -5.41 5.00 21.02
CA ASN A 369 -4.81 5.23 22.34
C ASN A 369 -3.74 6.32 22.29
N TYR A 370 -4.00 7.45 22.95
CA TYR A 370 -3.08 8.58 23.10
C TYR A 370 -2.47 8.71 24.51
N ILE A 371 -2.80 7.83 25.46
CA ILE A 371 -2.31 7.92 26.85
C ILE A 371 -0.77 7.87 26.91
N ASN A 372 -0.18 6.97 26.11
CA ASN A 372 1.27 6.75 26.04
C ASN A 372 1.93 7.42 24.83
N SER A 373 1.23 8.35 24.17
CA SER A 373 1.73 9.08 23.00
C SER A 373 1.99 10.53 23.36
N GLU A 374 2.98 11.14 22.70
CA GLU A 374 3.13 12.61 22.68
C GLU A 374 2.15 13.28 21.71
N MET A 375 1.51 12.50 20.83
CA MET A 375 0.49 12.99 19.91
C MET A 375 -0.82 13.27 20.63
N LYS A 376 -1.52 14.30 20.19
CA LYS A 376 -2.91 14.61 20.53
C LYS A 376 -3.84 14.19 19.41
N PRO A 377 -5.14 13.96 19.68
CA PRO A 377 -6.13 13.65 18.64
C PRO A 377 -6.13 14.64 17.46
N GLU A 378 -5.84 15.92 17.71
CA GLU A 378 -5.84 16.94 16.66
C GLU A 378 -4.59 16.88 15.77
N ASP A 379 -3.50 16.25 16.23
CA ASP A 379 -2.23 16.17 15.50
C ASP A 379 -2.33 15.28 14.25
N VAL A 380 -3.27 14.33 14.23
CA VAL A 380 -3.51 13.40 13.11
C VAL A 380 -4.03 14.15 11.86
N ARG A 381 -4.42 15.42 11.99
CA ARG A 381 -4.77 16.33 10.87
C ARG A 381 -3.54 16.96 10.20
N SER A 382 -2.34 16.81 10.77
CA SER A 382 -1.10 17.39 10.25
C SER A 382 -0.53 16.54 9.12
N MET A 383 -1.21 16.49 7.98
CA MET A 383 -0.55 16.05 6.75
C MET A 383 0.48 17.11 6.35
N CYS A 384 1.76 16.73 6.36
CA CYS A 384 2.86 17.63 6.03
C CYS A 384 2.59 18.34 4.70
N PHE A 385 2.61 19.68 4.72
CA PHE A 385 2.57 20.46 3.49
C PHE A 385 3.89 20.33 2.76
N THR A 386 3.84 20.22 1.43
CA THR A 386 5.04 20.14 0.60
C THR A 386 5.70 21.52 0.52
N ALA A 387 6.99 21.56 0.20
CA ALA A 387 7.74 22.82 0.12
C ALA A 387 7.15 23.82 -0.90
N ASP A 388 6.36 23.34 -1.87
CA ASP A 388 5.74 24.15 -2.92
C ASP A 388 4.32 24.64 -2.55
N THR A 389 3.79 24.26 -1.38
CA THR A 389 2.50 24.75 -0.88
C THR A 389 2.51 26.27 -0.75
N ARG A 390 1.50 26.91 -1.37
CA ARG A 390 1.29 28.36 -1.30
C ARG A 390 0.61 28.74 0.01
N LEU A 391 1.10 29.80 0.62
CA LEU A 391 0.65 30.31 1.91
C LEU A 391 0.50 31.84 1.86
N ILE A 392 -0.29 32.36 2.79
CA ILE A 392 -0.48 33.80 2.99
C ILE A 392 0.27 34.18 4.26
N TYR A 393 1.18 35.15 4.14
CA TYR A 393 2.00 35.62 5.25
C TYR A 393 2.10 37.15 5.28
N LYS A 394 2.59 37.72 6.38
CA LYS A 394 3.01 39.13 6.47
C LYS A 394 4.29 39.26 7.29
N GLU A 395 5.10 40.24 6.94
CA GLU A 395 6.38 40.56 7.60
C GLU A 395 6.17 41.73 8.56
N GLY A 396 5.75 41.45 9.79
CA GLY A 396 5.42 42.43 10.82
C GLY A 396 3.92 42.49 11.12
N LYS A 397 3.57 42.85 12.35
CA LYS A 397 2.19 42.85 12.85
C LYS A 397 1.24 43.74 12.03
N HIS A 398 1.74 44.85 11.49
CA HIS A 398 0.98 45.86 10.74
C HIS A 398 1.21 45.82 9.23
N SER A 399 1.93 44.81 8.73
CA SER A 399 2.25 44.71 7.30
C SER A 399 1.10 44.10 6.49
N ARG A 400 1.09 44.40 5.18
CA ARG A 400 0.11 43.81 4.24
C ARG A 400 0.36 42.32 4.06
N TYR A 401 -0.73 41.58 3.85
CA TYR A 401 -0.66 40.17 3.47
C TYR A 401 -0.03 40.00 2.09
N GLN A 402 0.80 38.99 1.97
CA GLN A 402 1.49 38.58 0.76
C GLN A 402 1.32 37.07 0.57
N ARG A 403 1.40 36.60 -0.68
CA ARG A 403 1.41 35.17 -1.01
C ARG A 403 2.83 34.71 -1.29
N THR A 404 3.23 33.58 -0.74
CA THR A 404 4.52 32.94 -1.06
C THR A 404 4.39 31.41 -0.92
N THR A 405 5.47 30.65 -1.07
CA THR A 405 5.51 29.21 -0.79
C THR A 405 6.25 28.92 0.52
N ILE A 406 6.05 27.73 1.11
CA ILE A 406 6.82 27.27 2.28
C ILE A 406 8.33 27.40 2.01
N ARG A 407 8.80 26.93 0.84
CA ARG A 407 10.21 27.01 0.44
C ARG A 407 10.73 28.45 0.44
N ASN A 408 9.97 29.37 -0.16
CA ASN A 408 10.40 30.77 -0.27
C ASN A 408 10.33 31.49 1.07
N LEU A 409 9.32 31.20 1.90
CA LEU A 409 9.20 31.76 3.24
C LEU A 409 10.37 31.33 4.14
N VAL A 410 10.73 30.05 4.12
CA VAL A 410 11.87 29.51 4.88
C VAL A 410 13.19 30.07 4.35
N ASN A 411 13.36 30.21 3.02
CA ASN A 411 14.57 30.81 2.44
C ASN A 411 14.73 32.30 2.79
N ASN A 412 13.63 33.03 2.94
CA ASN A 412 13.62 34.46 3.27
C ASN A 412 13.46 34.72 4.78
N TRP A 413 13.47 33.67 5.61
CA TRP A 413 13.32 33.79 7.05
C TRP A 413 14.44 34.63 7.66
N ASN A 414 14.06 35.57 8.52
CA ASN A 414 14.99 36.38 9.29
C ASN A 414 14.55 36.45 10.76
N PRO A 415 15.31 35.88 11.71
CA PRO A 415 14.91 35.87 13.11
C PRO A 415 14.86 37.26 13.76
N LYS A 416 15.42 38.30 13.13
CA LYS A 416 15.31 39.70 13.59
C LYS A 416 14.00 40.38 13.17
N LYS A 417 13.21 39.73 12.34
CA LYS A 417 11.93 40.24 11.83
C LYS A 417 10.80 39.35 12.29
N GLU A 418 9.62 39.93 12.47
CA GLU A 418 8.43 39.16 12.79
C GLU A 418 7.75 38.71 11.51
N PHE A 419 7.45 37.42 11.41
CA PHE A 419 6.63 36.89 10.33
C PHE A 419 5.37 36.27 10.93
N TYR A 420 4.26 36.47 10.25
CA TYR A 420 2.97 35.93 10.63
C TYR A 420 2.39 35.15 9.47
N LEU A 421 1.92 33.94 9.74
CA LEU A 421 1.18 33.09 8.82
C LEU A 421 -0.31 33.23 9.08
N LEU A 422 -1.11 33.33 8.02
CA LEU A 422 -2.56 33.24 8.15
C LEU A 422 -2.97 31.77 8.15
N ILE A 423 -3.35 31.26 9.32
CA ILE A 423 -3.82 29.89 9.53
C ILE A 423 -5.22 29.97 10.12
N ASN A 424 -6.21 29.38 9.44
CA ASN A 424 -7.62 29.36 9.87
C ASN A 424 -8.14 30.75 10.27
N GLY A 425 -7.86 31.77 9.45
CA GLY A 425 -8.28 33.16 9.70
C GLY A 425 -7.50 33.89 10.80
N LYS A 426 -6.57 33.23 11.50
CA LYS A 426 -5.75 33.83 12.56
C LYS A 426 -4.32 34.08 12.08
N CYS A 427 -3.76 35.24 12.43
CA CYS A 427 -2.34 35.54 12.24
C CYS A 427 -1.52 34.85 13.33
N VAL A 428 -0.93 33.71 12.99
CA VAL A 428 -0.03 32.96 13.88
C VAL A 428 1.39 33.47 13.67
N LYS A 429 2.04 33.94 14.74
CA LYS A 429 3.46 34.34 14.68
C LYS A 429 4.29 33.10 14.44
N ILE A 430 5.15 33.15 13.44
CA ILE A 430 6.17 32.12 13.22
C ILE A 430 7.22 32.33 14.30
N THR A 431 7.46 31.31 15.12
CA THR A 431 8.40 31.36 16.25
C THR A 431 9.80 30.94 15.83
N ASP A 432 9.90 29.99 14.91
CA ASP A 432 11.15 29.49 14.36
C ASP A 432 10.97 29.02 12.91
N ALA A 433 12.04 29.05 12.13
CA ALA A 433 12.10 28.41 10.84
C ALA A 433 13.48 27.78 10.65
N PHE A 434 13.53 26.46 10.72
CA PHE A 434 14.72 25.70 10.44
C PHE A 434 14.71 25.29 8.98
N LYS A 435 15.71 25.75 8.23
CA LYS A 435 16.13 25.03 7.04
C LYS A 435 16.82 23.78 7.55
N LEU A 436 16.33 22.59 7.21
CA LEU A 436 17.09 21.35 7.38
C LEU A 436 18.37 21.50 6.54
N LYS A 437 19.39 22.05 7.18
CA LYS A 437 20.69 22.26 6.58
C LYS A 437 21.38 20.92 6.60
N ASN A 438 21.86 20.52 5.43
CA ASN A 438 23.05 19.69 5.38
C ASN A 438 24.17 20.49 6.08
N ASN A 439 24.38 20.26 7.38
CA ASN A 439 25.30 21.01 8.23
C ASN A 439 26.77 20.92 7.75
N SER A 440 27.06 19.99 6.85
CA SER A 440 28.40 19.84 6.30
C SER A 440 28.73 20.79 5.15
N GLY A 441 27.72 21.37 4.46
CA GLY A 441 27.90 22.14 3.22
C GLY A 441 28.56 21.37 2.07
N LYS A 442 28.84 20.08 2.25
CA LYS A 442 29.57 19.22 1.32
C LYS A 442 28.69 18.01 0.98
N ILE A 443 28.78 17.56 -0.26
CA ILE A 443 28.20 16.29 -0.68
C ILE A 443 29.38 15.42 -1.07
N ILE A 444 29.55 14.31 -0.37
CA ILE A 444 30.53 13.30 -0.75
C ILE A 444 29.89 12.48 -1.87
N LYS A 445 30.50 12.56 -3.05
CA LYS A 445 30.21 11.67 -4.16
C LYS A 445 31.05 10.42 -3.97
N VAL A 446 30.39 9.32 -3.66
CA VAL A 446 31.02 8.00 -3.60
C VAL A 446 30.79 7.33 -4.93
N GLU A 447 31.85 7.19 -5.73
CA GLU A 447 31.82 6.42 -6.96
C GLU A 447 32.21 4.98 -6.65
N LEU A 448 31.32 4.05 -6.97
CA LEU A 448 31.55 2.62 -6.78
C LEU A 448 32.30 2.04 -7.95
N ARG A 449 32.95 0.88 -7.77
CA ARG A 449 33.70 0.17 -8.82
C ARG A 449 32.87 -0.10 -10.10
N ASN A 450 31.54 -0.12 -9.99
CA ASN A 450 30.62 -0.33 -11.10
C ASN A 450 30.18 0.96 -11.84
N GLY A 451 30.75 2.12 -11.49
CA GLY A 451 30.46 3.42 -12.09
C GLY A 451 29.26 4.17 -11.49
N GLU A 452 28.59 3.62 -10.47
CA GLU A 452 27.48 4.30 -9.80
C GLU A 452 27.97 5.35 -8.82
N ILE A 453 27.27 6.49 -8.78
CA ILE A 453 27.62 7.62 -7.92
C ILE A 453 26.54 7.77 -6.86
N VAL A 454 26.89 7.48 -5.62
CA VAL A 454 26.05 7.74 -4.44
C VAL A 454 26.43 9.11 -3.87
N LYS A 455 25.44 9.99 -3.66
CA LYS A 455 25.64 11.32 -3.07
C LYS A 455 25.11 11.33 -1.65
N MET A 456 25.99 11.52 -0.68
CA MET A 456 25.62 11.50 0.74
C MET A 456 26.23 12.68 1.48
N THR A 457 25.61 13.06 2.59
CA THR A 457 26.17 14.07 3.47
C THR A 457 27.24 13.42 4.36
N PRO A 458 28.37 14.09 4.64
CA PRO A 458 29.45 13.64 5.53
C PRO A 458 29.01 13.04 6.88
N ASP A 459 27.93 13.55 7.46
CA ASP A 459 27.34 13.14 8.73
C ASP A 459 26.31 12.01 8.60
N HIS A 460 25.98 11.58 7.38
CA HIS A 460 25.10 10.45 7.14
C HIS A 460 25.79 9.13 7.54
N PRO A 461 25.10 8.19 8.19
CA PRO A 461 25.62 6.86 8.44
C PRO A 461 25.62 6.03 7.14
N ALA A 462 26.77 5.47 6.78
CA ALA A 462 26.94 4.49 5.71
C ALA A 462 27.29 3.12 6.30
N MET A 463 26.78 2.06 5.70
CA MET A 463 27.16 0.69 6.04
C MET A 463 28.33 0.27 5.15
N ILE A 464 29.37 -0.31 5.75
CA ILE A 464 30.50 -0.91 5.04
C ILE A 464 30.70 -2.37 5.50
N ILE A 465 31.38 -3.17 4.68
CA ILE A 465 31.84 -4.50 5.05
C ILE A 465 33.32 -4.42 5.40
N GLU A 466 33.64 -4.67 6.67
CA GLU A 466 35.01 -4.74 7.20
C GLU A 466 35.20 -6.13 7.82
N ASN A 467 36.24 -6.88 7.40
CA ASN A 467 36.51 -8.24 7.84
C ASN A 467 35.29 -9.20 7.74
N GLY A 468 34.50 -9.06 6.67
CA GLY A 468 33.32 -9.88 6.43
C GLY A 468 32.11 -9.59 7.33
N LYS A 469 32.12 -8.49 8.10
CA LYS A 469 31.00 -8.05 8.94
C LYS A 469 30.52 -6.66 8.54
N LEU A 470 29.21 -6.43 8.69
CA LEU A 470 28.61 -5.12 8.50
C LEU A 470 29.01 -4.20 9.67
N LYS A 471 29.54 -3.04 9.32
CA LYS A 471 29.94 -1.99 10.26
C LYS A 471 29.36 -0.67 9.78
N GLN A 472 28.69 0.03 10.68
CA GLN A 472 28.22 1.39 10.42
C GLN A 472 29.38 2.36 10.61
N VAL A 473 29.61 3.22 9.62
CA VAL A 473 30.56 4.33 9.66
C VAL A 473 29.86 5.60 9.22
N LEU A 474 30.39 6.77 9.57
CA LEU A 474 29.91 8.02 8.97
C LEU A 474 30.50 8.15 7.56
N VAL A 475 29.74 8.72 6.62
CA VAL A 475 30.18 8.91 5.22
C VAL A 475 31.50 9.69 5.14
N LYS A 476 31.75 10.65 6.04
CA LYS A 476 33.04 11.36 6.15
C LYS A 476 34.24 10.46 6.46
N ASN A 477 33.99 9.27 6.97
CA ASN A 477 34.99 8.28 7.36
C ASN A 477 35.13 7.14 6.33
N LEU A 478 34.40 7.19 5.21
CA LEU A 478 34.54 6.22 4.13
C LEU A 478 35.93 6.33 3.49
N LYS A 479 36.53 5.17 3.19
CA LYS A 479 37.82 5.05 2.51
C LYS A 479 37.62 4.38 1.16
N VAL A 480 38.45 4.76 0.19
CA VAL A 480 38.51 4.06 -1.11
C VAL A 480 38.92 2.61 -0.84
N GLY A 481 38.06 1.66 -1.22
CA GLY A 481 38.22 0.24 -0.91
C GLY A 481 37.19 -0.31 0.09
N ASP A 482 36.45 0.56 0.80
CA ASP A 482 35.33 0.12 1.63
C ASP A 482 34.21 -0.50 0.77
N PHE A 483 33.72 -1.66 1.17
CA PHE A 483 32.65 -2.37 0.48
C PHE A 483 31.29 -1.91 1.01
N ILE A 484 30.60 -1.06 0.25
CA ILE A 484 29.26 -0.58 0.60
C ILE A 484 28.22 -1.60 0.08
N PRO A 485 27.37 -2.20 0.93
CA PRO A 485 26.34 -3.12 0.51
C PRO A 485 25.20 -2.31 -0.14
N ILE A 486 25.02 -2.47 -1.45
CA ILE A 486 23.89 -1.89 -2.18
C ILE A 486 23.13 -3.04 -2.83
N ALA A 487 21.84 -3.16 -2.51
CA ALA A 487 20.98 -4.13 -3.16
C ALA A 487 20.62 -3.61 -4.56
N LYS A 488 21.17 -4.27 -5.59
CA LYS A 488 21.03 -3.83 -6.99
C LYS A 488 19.90 -4.53 -7.76
N ASN A 489 19.46 -5.71 -7.31
CA ASN A 489 18.40 -6.55 -7.91
C ASN A 489 17.92 -7.59 -6.88
N ALA A 490 16.77 -8.24 -7.11
CA ALA A 490 16.45 -9.53 -6.48
C ALA A 490 17.56 -10.55 -6.81
N TYR A 491 18.04 -11.26 -5.80
CA TYR A 491 19.17 -12.17 -5.94
C TYR A 491 18.78 -13.43 -6.72
N LYS A 492 19.45 -13.70 -7.85
CA LYS A 492 19.33 -14.92 -8.66
C LYS A 492 20.58 -15.79 -8.49
N GLY A 493 20.79 -16.34 -7.30
CA GLY A 493 21.90 -17.26 -7.03
C GLY A 493 21.56 -18.33 -5.99
N GLY A 494 22.41 -19.36 -5.88
CA GLY A 494 22.21 -20.56 -5.06
C GLY A 494 22.52 -20.41 -3.56
N LEU A 495 22.26 -19.24 -2.95
CA LEU A 495 22.37 -19.10 -1.50
C LEU A 495 21.08 -19.55 -0.83
N GLY A 496 21.15 -20.71 -0.20
CA GLY A 496 20.03 -21.40 0.42
C GLY A 496 19.27 -22.27 -0.58
N ASP A 497 18.76 -23.39 -0.10
CA ASP A 497 17.86 -24.26 -0.85
C ASP A 497 16.53 -24.40 -0.08
N PHE A 498 15.61 -25.14 -0.68
CA PHE A 498 14.29 -25.38 -0.15
C PHE A 498 14.29 -25.95 1.28
N GLU A 499 15.14 -26.93 1.57
CA GLU A 499 15.15 -27.58 2.88
C GLU A 499 15.62 -26.62 3.99
N LEU A 500 16.63 -25.80 3.68
CA LEU A 500 17.13 -24.78 4.61
C LEU A 500 16.09 -23.68 4.86
N GLY A 501 15.35 -23.32 3.82
CA GLY A 501 14.22 -22.42 3.91
C GLY A 501 13.14 -23.00 4.80
N ARG A 502 12.73 -24.24 4.55
CA ARG A 502 11.72 -24.97 5.31
C ARG A 502 12.08 -25.08 6.79
N TRP A 503 13.34 -25.35 7.10
CA TRP A 503 13.82 -25.38 8.48
C TRP A 503 13.67 -24.03 9.19
N LEU A 504 13.98 -22.91 8.51
CA LEU A 504 13.76 -21.57 9.04
C LEU A 504 12.26 -21.24 9.15
N GLY A 505 11.44 -21.69 8.20
CA GLY A 505 9.98 -21.54 8.24
C GLY A 505 9.37 -22.19 9.49
N LEU A 506 9.78 -23.44 9.77
CA LEU A 506 9.39 -24.16 10.99
C LEU A 506 9.88 -23.47 12.26
N TYR A 507 11.01 -22.77 12.20
CA TYR A 507 11.44 -21.94 13.33
C TYR A 507 10.49 -20.77 13.53
N VAL A 508 9.99 -20.15 12.46
CA VAL A 508 9.09 -19.00 12.53
C VAL A 508 7.74 -19.40 13.13
N SER A 509 7.15 -20.51 12.69
CA SER A 509 5.92 -21.07 13.27
C SER A 509 6.16 -21.64 14.68
N GLU A 510 6.86 -22.77 14.76
CA GLU A 510 6.91 -23.65 15.92
C GLU A 510 8.17 -23.50 16.79
N GLY A 511 9.08 -22.60 16.41
CA GLY A 511 10.39 -22.46 17.04
C GLY A 511 10.50 -21.46 18.20
N GLY A 512 11.66 -21.41 18.83
CA GLY A 512 12.06 -20.34 19.73
C GLY A 512 13.55 -20.39 20.03
N ILE A 513 14.07 -19.32 20.62
CA ILE A 513 15.46 -19.26 21.10
C ILE A 513 15.43 -19.20 22.62
N ASP A 514 16.20 -20.07 23.26
CA ASP A 514 16.54 -19.95 24.69
C ASP A 514 18.06 -19.94 24.83
N LYS A 515 18.59 -18.81 25.31
CA LYS A 515 20.03 -18.56 25.45
C LYS A 515 20.80 -18.78 24.14
N ASN A 516 21.48 -19.94 24.03
CA ASN A 516 22.33 -20.32 22.90
C ASN A 516 21.78 -21.54 22.15
N GLU A 517 20.51 -21.89 22.36
CA GLU A 517 19.84 -23.04 21.76
C GLU A 517 18.61 -22.58 20.96
N VAL A 518 18.40 -23.20 19.79
CA VAL A 518 17.16 -23.06 19.02
C VAL A 518 16.31 -24.30 19.35
N TYR A 519 15.04 -24.11 19.71
CA TYR A 519 14.12 -25.23 19.92
C TYR A 519 12.94 -25.15 18.96
N PHE A 520 12.36 -26.30 18.66
CA PHE A 520 11.14 -26.47 17.86
C PHE A 520 10.16 -27.32 18.67
N SER A 521 8.90 -26.93 18.75
CA SER A 521 7.89 -27.67 19.51
C SER A 521 6.86 -28.27 18.55
N PHE A 522 6.74 -29.59 18.53
CA PHE A 522 5.82 -30.31 17.66
C PHE A 522 4.82 -31.13 18.48
N ASN A 523 3.67 -31.43 17.92
CA ASN A 523 2.80 -32.47 18.44
C ASN A 523 3.52 -33.83 18.35
N LYS A 524 3.28 -34.73 19.31
CA LYS A 524 3.86 -36.09 19.31
C LYS A 524 3.63 -36.87 18.02
N ASN A 525 2.53 -36.61 17.31
CA ASN A 525 2.18 -37.31 16.06
C ASN A 525 2.94 -36.78 14.82
N GLU A 526 3.57 -35.61 14.90
CA GLU A 526 4.29 -34.96 13.78
C GLU A 526 5.72 -35.48 13.64
N LYS A 527 5.87 -36.81 13.56
CA LYS A 527 7.19 -37.47 13.52
C LYS A 527 8.04 -37.04 12.33
N GLU A 528 7.41 -36.74 11.20
CA GLU A 528 8.11 -36.32 9.98
C GLU A 528 8.79 -34.95 10.15
N LEU A 529 8.11 -33.99 10.79
CA LEU A 529 8.66 -32.65 11.06
C LEU A 529 9.79 -32.72 12.09
N GLN A 530 9.61 -33.55 13.13
CA GLN A 530 10.64 -33.79 14.14
C GLN A 530 11.93 -34.36 13.50
N GLU A 531 11.79 -35.38 12.66
CA GLU A 531 12.93 -36.02 11.99
C GLU A 531 13.57 -35.08 10.97
N PHE A 532 12.77 -34.29 10.24
CA PHE A 532 13.27 -33.29 9.31
C PHE A 532 14.15 -32.24 10.01
N VAL A 533 13.68 -31.65 11.11
CA VAL A 533 14.46 -30.63 11.85
C VAL A 533 15.74 -31.21 12.39
N LYS A 534 15.67 -32.43 12.95
CA LYS A 534 16.84 -33.16 13.45
C LYS A 534 17.85 -33.42 12.32
N LYS A 535 17.40 -33.97 11.19
CA LYS A 535 18.22 -34.28 10.02
C LYS A 535 18.98 -33.06 9.52
N ILE A 536 18.29 -31.93 9.33
CA ILE A 536 18.93 -30.69 8.87
C ILE A 536 19.94 -30.17 9.90
N ALA A 537 19.63 -30.22 11.19
CA ALA A 537 20.55 -29.79 12.24
C ALA A 537 21.82 -30.66 12.32
N GLU A 538 21.67 -32.00 12.29
CA GLU A 538 22.79 -32.94 12.44
C GLU A 538 23.59 -33.11 11.15
N GLU A 539 22.94 -33.41 10.02
CA GLU A 539 23.64 -33.77 8.78
C GLU A 539 24.22 -32.55 8.07
N ARG A 540 23.51 -31.43 8.11
CA ARG A 540 23.88 -30.26 7.31
C ARG A 540 24.71 -29.25 8.07
N PHE A 541 24.43 -29.09 9.36
CA PHE A 541 25.11 -28.12 10.20
C PHE A 541 26.06 -28.75 11.23
N ALA A 542 26.05 -30.08 11.39
CA ALA A 542 26.78 -30.79 12.43
C ALA A 542 26.49 -30.24 13.84
N PHE A 543 25.26 -29.77 14.07
CA PHE A 543 24.81 -29.26 15.37
C PHE A 543 24.24 -30.40 16.21
N PRO A 544 24.63 -30.50 17.49
CA PRO A 544 24.09 -31.52 18.36
C PRO A 544 22.61 -31.24 18.66
N VAL A 545 21.78 -32.28 18.51
CA VAL A 545 20.33 -32.23 18.76
C VAL A 545 19.98 -32.99 20.04
N ARG A 546 19.09 -32.42 20.85
CA ARG A 546 18.48 -33.09 22.00
C ARG A 546 16.96 -33.08 21.81
N VAL A 547 16.34 -34.24 21.91
CA VAL A 547 14.87 -34.35 21.88
C VAL A 547 14.34 -34.52 23.31
N THR A 548 13.35 -33.74 23.70
CA THR A 548 12.70 -33.83 25.02
C THR A 548 11.19 -33.92 24.86
N LYS A 549 10.52 -34.65 25.74
CA LYS A 549 9.06 -34.69 25.80
C LYS A 549 8.56 -33.73 26.87
N ASP A 550 7.60 -32.85 26.54
CA ASP A 550 6.87 -32.08 27.56
C ASP A 550 5.57 -32.82 27.92
N PRO A 551 5.48 -33.44 29.10
CA PRO A 551 4.31 -34.21 29.49
C PRO A 551 3.06 -33.36 29.75
N ARG A 552 3.19 -32.02 29.86
CA ARG A 552 2.06 -31.12 30.14
C ARG A 552 1.17 -30.87 28.92
N TRP A 553 1.72 -31.01 27.72
CA TRP A 553 1.06 -30.62 26.46
C TRP A 553 1.13 -31.70 25.37
N ASP A 554 1.63 -32.90 25.70
CA ASP A 554 1.95 -34.01 24.78
C ASP A 554 2.73 -33.55 23.52
N THR A 555 3.67 -32.62 23.72
CA THR A 555 4.55 -32.12 22.67
C THR A 555 5.94 -32.73 22.77
N ILE A 556 6.60 -32.82 21.62
CA ILE A 556 8.01 -33.18 21.48
C ILE A 556 8.78 -31.93 21.09
N GLN A 557 9.82 -31.62 21.86
CA GLN A 557 10.71 -30.51 21.57
C GLN A 557 12.03 -31.01 21.00
N VAL A 558 12.43 -30.45 19.86
CA VAL A 558 13.71 -30.70 19.20
C VAL A 558 14.62 -29.50 19.48
N TRP A 559 15.67 -29.71 20.27
CA TRP A 559 16.62 -28.68 20.70
C TRP A 559 17.92 -28.78 19.90
N VAL A 560 18.30 -27.71 19.21
CA VAL A 560 19.54 -27.56 18.46
C VAL A 560 20.52 -26.73 19.27
N LYS A 561 21.54 -27.39 19.84
CA LYS A 561 22.48 -26.78 20.77
C LYS A 561 23.64 -26.10 20.06
N SER A 562 23.39 -24.90 19.52
CA SER A 562 24.40 -24.17 18.76
C SER A 562 24.17 -22.66 18.77
N LYS A 563 25.17 -21.94 19.30
CA LYS A 563 25.21 -20.46 19.18
C LYS A 563 25.25 -20.03 17.71
N SER A 564 25.85 -20.84 16.84
CA SER A 564 25.87 -20.58 15.40
C SER A 564 24.50 -20.74 14.76
N ALA A 565 23.66 -21.67 15.23
CA ALA A 565 22.27 -21.78 14.80
C ALA A 565 21.46 -20.55 15.20
N VAL A 566 21.64 -20.07 16.43
CA VAL A 566 21.01 -18.83 16.93
C VAL A 566 21.39 -17.63 16.07
N GLU A 567 22.68 -17.42 15.80
CA GLU A 567 23.14 -16.31 14.97
C GLU A 567 22.69 -16.45 13.51
N TRP A 568 22.58 -17.68 12.99
CA TRP A 568 22.03 -17.93 11.66
C TRP A 568 20.55 -17.56 11.57
N VAL A 569 19.73 -17.99 12.54
CA VAL A 569 18.31 -17.61 12.62
C VAL A 569 18.16 -16.10 12.74
N ARG A 570 18.95 -15.45 13.59
CA ARG A 570 18.93 -13.98 13.79
C ARG A 570 19.31 -13.19 12.54
N LYS A 571 19.99 -13.79 11.57
CA LYS A 571 20.20 -13.14 10.27
C LYS A 571 18.90 -12.94 9.52
N PHE A 572 17.91 -13.81 9.68
CA PHE A 572 16.70 -13.85 8.85
C PHE A 572 15.40 -13.59 9.62
N CYS A 573 15.42 -13.73 10.96
CA CYS A 573 14.26 -13.50 11.82
C CYS A 573 14.69 -12.75 13.09
N SER A 574 14.07 -11.61 13.38
CA SER A 574 14.20 -10.95 14.68
C SER A 574 13.16 -11.47 15.67
N GLY A 575 13.49 -11.47 16.96
CA GLY A 575 12.61 -11.94 18.02
C GLY A 575 12.79 -13.43 18.33
N GLU A 576 12.68 -13.77 19.62
CA GLU A 576 13.05 -15.10 20.15
C GLU A 576 11.84 -15.97 20.50
N LYS A 577 10.65 -15.38 20.55
CA LYS A 577 9.37 -16.03 20.90
C LYS A 577 8.29 -15.61 19.94
N ALA A 578 7.29 -16.48 19.72
CA ALA A 578 6.19 -16.32 18.77
C ALA A 578 5.66 -14.88 18.59
N PRO A 579 5.24 -14.13 19.63
CA PRO A 579 4.63 -12.80 19.43
C PRO A 579 5.60 -11.73 18.92
N ARG A 580 6.92 -11.99 19.00
CA ARG A 580 7.96 -11.02 18.64
C ARG A 580 8.71 -11.39 17.36
N LYS A 581 8.40 -12.55 16.76
CA LYS A 581 9.08 -12.98 15.53
C LYS A 581 8.69 -12.10 14.35
N ARG A 582 9.69 -11.66 13.58
CA ARG A 582 9.53 -10.90 12.33
C ARG A 582 10.61 -11.34 11.34
N LEU A 583 10.22 -11.66 10.11
CA LEU A 583 11.17 -11.92 9.03
C LEU A 583 11.92 -10.63 8.69
N LEU A 584 13.23 -10.75 8.47
CA LEU A 584 14.13 -9.63 8.17
C LEU A 584 14.37 -9.50 6.68
N ALA A 585 14.70 -8.28 6.24
CA ALA A 585 14.92 -7.95 4.82
C ALA A 585 15.99 -8.82 4.13
N SER A 586 16.96 -9.32 4.90
CA SER A 586 18.00 -10.27 4.50
C SER A 586 17.46 -11.57 3.89
N LEU A 587 16.25 -12.01 4.28
CA LEU A 587 15.61 -13.20 3.72
C LEU A 587 15.29 -13.04 2.24
N TYR A 588 14.91 -11.82 1.81
CA TYR A 588 14.62 -11.53 0.40
C TYR A 588 15.86 -11.54 -0.49
N GLY A 589 17.05 -11.57 0.11
CA GLY A 589 18.32 -11.78 -0.59
C GLY A 589 18.66 -13.24 -0.87
N MET A 590 17.83 -14.21 -0.46
CA MET A 590 18.06 -15.65 -0.64
C MET A 590 17.43 -16.20 -1.93
N SER A 591 17.77 -17.44 -2.32
CA SER A 591 17.24 -18.09 -3.52
C SER A 591 15.70 -18.23 -3.51
N LYS A 592 15.09 -18.39 -4.69
CA LYS A 592 13.64 -18.64 -4.81
C LYS A 592 13.23 -19.90 -4.04
N ASP A 593 14.00 -20.98 -4.15
CA ASP A 593 13.73 -22.24 -3.46
C ASP A 593 13.80 -22.08 -1.95
N PHE A 594 14.77 -21.33 -1.43
CA PHE A 594 14.86 -21.02 -0.01
C PHE A 594 13.62 -20.23 0.47
N ARG A 595 13.22 -19.18 -0.26
CA ARG A 595 12.05 -18.37 0.10
C ARG A 595 10.76 -19.20 0.08
N LEU A 596 10.61 -20.06 -0.93
CA LEU A 596 9.49 -21.02 -1.01
C LEU A 596 9.51 -22.00 0.16
N GLY A 597 10.68 -22.52 0.52
CA GLY A 597 10.87 -23.37 1.68
C GLY A 597 10.41 -22.69 2.96
N VAL A 598 10.79 -21.42 3.19
CA VAL A 598 10.36 -20.66 4.38
C VAL A 598 8.84 -20.58 4.45
N LEU A 599 8.18 -20.24 3.34
CA LEU A 599 6.72 -20.19 3.28
C LEU A 599 6.10 -21.56 3.61
N VAL A 600 6.56 -22.63 2.98
CA VAL A 600 6.07 -23.99 3.26
C VAL A 600 6.26 -24.37 4.72
N GLY A 601 7.41 -24.06 5.32
CA GLY A 601 7.67 -24.35 6.73
C GLY A 601 6.82 -23.53 7.71
N ILE A 602 6.29 -22.37 7.30
CA ILE A 602 5.38 -21.56 8.13
C ILE A 602 3.96 -22.14 8.12
N TYR A 603 3.53 -22.67 6.98
CA TYR A 603 2.15 -23.15 6.76
C TYR A 603 1.95 -24.66 6.97
N GLN A 604 3.03 -25.41 7.13
CA GLN A 604 3.00 -26.79 7.62
C GLN A 604 2.86 -26.82 9.13
#